data_AF-A0A2G1WZ00-F1
#
_entry.id   AF-A0A2G1WZ00-F1
#
_cell.length_a   1.000
_cell.length_b   1.000
_cell.length_c   1.000
_cell.angle_alpha   90.00
_cell.angle_beta   90.00
_cell.angle_gamma   90.00
#
_symmetry.space_group_name_H-M   'P 1'
#
loop_
_entity.id
_entity.type
_entity.pdbx_description
1 polymer ?
#
loop_
_entity_poly.entity_id
_entity_poly.type
_entity_poly.pdbx_seq_one_letter_code
_entity_poly.pdbx_strand_id
1 'polypeptide(L)'
;MATREANWDTPLNTGGEAFELLGNARKAWIYTYIQHHPSTTIQDIVETLDLPQRTVYEYVEDLEGAGFVHQSNDGRPAEYRAHDIELQLVDGETKRQITPELVEAIARRTRDEDIDTFIDRHGLDGLAVALEYAREYADGSVTHQIMAREQELSPLEAGVILDALRPVFED
;
A
#
# COMPACT_ATOMS: atom_id res chain seq x y z
N MET A 1 31.00 -30.47 10.61
CA MET A 1 30.50 -29.78 9.41
C MET A 1 29.22 -29.08 9.83
N ALA A 2 29.29 -27.77 10.04
CA ALA A 2 28.16 -26.95 10.44
C ALA A 2 27.64 -26.23 9.19
N THR A 3 26.51 -26.69 8.67
CA THR A 3 25.72 -25.94 7.69
C THR A 3 24.71 -25.11 8.46
N ARG A 4 24.98 -23.81 8.41
CA ARG A 4 24.23 -22.66 8.91
C ARG A 4 22.72 -22.84 8.76
N GLU A 5 22.02 -22.99 9.88
CA GLU A 5 20.58 -22.72 9.97
C GLU A 5 20.38 -21.22 9.73
N ALA A 6 19.63 -20.90 8.67
CA ALA A 6 19.11 -19.56 8.48
C ALA A 6 18.09 -19.30 9.60
N ASN A 7 18.51 -18.52 10.59
CA ASN A 7 17.69 -18.13 11.72
C ASN A 7 16.71 -17.05 11.23
N TRP A 8 15.49 -17.45 10.88
CA TRP A 8 14.39 -16.58 10.46
C TRP A 8 13.67 -15.93 11.66
N ASP A 9 14.44 -15.44 12.63
CA ASP A 9 13.89 -14.92 13.89
C ASP A 9 14.00 -13.40 13.97
N THR A 10 13.56 -12.72 12.90
CA THR A 10 13.12 -11.32 12.99
C THR A 10 12.10 -11.00 11.89
N PRO A 11 10.84 -11.46 11.99
CA PRO A 11 9.77 -10.80 11.25
C PRO A 11 9.45 -9.51 12.00
N LEU A 12 9.60 -8.37 11.33
CA LEU A 12 9.12 -7.05 11.76
C LEU A 12 9.96 -6.36 12.84
N ASN A 13 11.10 -5.81 12.42
CA ASN A 13 11.74 -4.71 13.13
C ASN A 13 12.28 -3.77 12.04
N THR A 14 11.44 -3.00 11.35
CA THR A 14 10.76 -1.82 11.89
C THR A 14 9.59 -1.50 10.97
N GLY A 15 8.36 -1.28 11.46
CA GLY A 15 7.25 -0.86 10.59
C GLY A 15 7.51 0.42 9.78
N GLY A 16 8.58 1.18 10.11
CA GLY A 16 9.10 2.26 9.26
C GLY A 16 9.66 1.77 7.92
N GLU A 17 10.42 0.68 7.89
CA GLU A 17 10.99 0.12 6.64
C GLU A 17 9.88 -0.41 5.72
N ALA A 18 8.86 -1.04 6.30
CA ALA A 18 7.66 -1.49 5.60
C ALA A 18 6.90 -0.33 4.95
N PHE A 19 6.78 0.79 5.68
CA PHE A 19 6.11 2.00 5.20
C PHE A 19 6.93 2.73 4.14
N GLU A 20 8.25 2.82 4.31
CA GLU A 20 9.18 3.35 3.31
C GLU A 20 9.14 2.53 2.02
N LEU A 21 9.08 1.20 2.15
CA LEU A 21 8.98 0.30 1.01
C LEU A 21 7.71 0.55 0.21
N LEU A 22 6.56 0.63 0.89
CA LEU A 22 5.27 0.87 0.28
C LEU A 22 5.10 2.31 -0.21
N GLY A 23 5.85 3.27 0.32
CA GLY A 23 5.94 4.63 -0.24
C GLY A 23 6.40 4.67 -1.69
N ASN A 24 7.03 3.60 -2.20
CA ASN A 24 7.23 3.42 -3.63
C ASN A 24 5.92 3.01 -4.31
N ALA A 25 5.34 3.93 -5.07
CA ALA A 25 4.06 3.74 -5.75
C ALA A 25 4.00 2.49 -6.67
N ARG A 26 5.13 2.07 -7.27
CA ARG A 26 5.17 0.84 -8.08
C ARG A 26 5.13 -0.42 -7.23
N LYS A 27 5.79 -0.42 -6.06
CA LYS A 27 5.73 -1.57 -5.13
C LYS A 27 4.35 -1.69 -4.51
N ALA A 28 3.75 -0.57 -4.10
CA ALA A 28 2.35 -0.51 -3.67
C ALA A 28 1.42 -1.07 -4.75
N TRP A 29 1.60 -0.65 -6.00
CA TRP A 29 0.81 -1.15 -7.13
C TRP A 29 0.96 -2.66 -7.33
N ILE A 30 2.20 -3.19 -7.29
CA ILE A 30 2.43 -4.65 -7.44
C ILE A 30 1.74 -5.42 -6.33
N TYR A 31 1.84 -4.96 -5.08
CA TYR A 31 1.11 -5.55 -3.96
C TYR A 31 -0.40 -5.58 -4.22
N THR A 32 -0.99 -4.42 -4.56
CA THR A 32 -2.43 -4.30 -4.83
C THR A 32 -2.84 -5.22 -5.99
N TYR A 33 -2.06 -5.28 -7.06
CA TYR A 33 -2.34 -6.17 -8.18
C TYR A 33 -2.36 -7.65 -7.77
N ILE A 34 -1.37 -8.10 -7.00
CA ILE A 34 -1.31 -9.48 -6.48
C ILE A 34 -2.47 -9.76 -5.52
N GLN A 35 -2.88 -8.78 -4.69
CA GLN A 35 -4.01 -8.91 -3.78
C GLN A 35 -5.32 -9.18 -4.54
N HIS A 36 -5.57 -8.46 -5.65
CA HIS A 36 -6.77 -8.68 -6.47
C HIS A 36 -6.67 -9.89 -7.41
N HIS A 37 -5.46 -10.33 -7.76
CA HIS A 37 -5.21 -11.42 -8.70
C HIS A 37 -4.37 -12.52 -8.03
N PRO A 38 -4.99 -13.37 -7.18
CA PRO A 38 -4.27 -14.48 -6.58
C PRO A 38 -3.74 -15.41 -7.68
N SER A 39 -2.54 -15.97 -7.46
CA SER A 39 -1.80 -16.74 -8.47
C SER A 39 -1.16 -15.90 -9.59
N THR A 40 -0.88 -14.62 -9.30
CA THR A 40 -0.10 -13.75 -10.20
C THR A 40 1.34 -14.25 -10.35
N THR A 41 1.87 -14.25 -11.56
CA THR A 41 3.28 -14.54 -11.85
C THR A 41 4.08 -13.27 -12.15
N ILE A 42 5.42 -13.37 -12.13
CA ILE A 42 6.30 -12.27 -12.54
C ILE A 42 6.01 -11.80 -13.97
N GLN A 43 5.65 -12.70 -14.88
CA GLN A 43 5.35 -12.33 -16.27
C GLN A 43 4.07 -11.50 -16.34
N ASP A 44 3.03 -11.86 -15.59
CA ASP A 44 1.77 -11.09 -15.57
C ASP A 44 2.03 -9.64 -15.10
N ILE A 45 2.90 -9.46 -14.11
CA ILE A 45 3.26 -8.13 -13.62
C ILE A 45 4.08 -7.34 -14.66
N VAL A 46 5.06 -7.99 -15.31
CA VAL A 46 5.86 -7.38 -16.39
C VAL A 46 4.96 -6.87 -17.51
N GLU A 47 4.02 -7.70 -17.96
CA GLU A 47 3.09 -7.36 -19.03
C GLU A 47 2.13 -6.24 -18.63
N THR A 48 1.66 -6.25 -17.38
CA THR A 48 0.68 -5.26 -16.91
C THR A 48 1.29 -3.89 -16.62
N LEU A 49 2.50 -3.85 -16.05
CA LEU A 49 3.18 -2.61 -15.70
C LEU A 49 4.11 -2.06 -16.79
N ASP A 50 4.36 -2.82 -17.85
CA ASP A 50 5.36 -2.51 -18.88
C ASP A 50 6.73 -2.15 -18.27
N LEU A 51 7.16 -2.95 -17.29
CA LEU A 51 8.44 -2.77 -16.60
C LEU A 51 9.45 -3.85 -17.01
N PRO A 52 10.76 -3.54 -17.00
CA PRO A 52 11.78 -4.55 -17.23
C PRO A 52 11.66 -5.70 -16.23
N GLN A 53 11.76 -6.94 -16.71
CA GLN A 53 11.62 -8.14 -15.86
C GLN A 53 12.54 -8.14 -14.65
N ARG A 54 13.78 -7.64 -14.79
CA ARG A 54 14.73 -7.48 -13.68
C ARG A 54 14.17 -6.59 -12.57
N THR A 55 13.52 -5.49 -12.93
CA THR A 55 12.92 -4.54 -11.98
C THR A 55 11.72 -5.15 -11.28
N VAL A 56 10.89 -5.92 -12.00
CA VAL A 56 9.77 -6.64 -11.38
C VAL A 56 10.27 -7.68 -10.39
N TYR A 57 11.31 -8.44 -10.73
CA TYR A 57 11.94 -9.38 -9.79
C TYR A 57 12.44 -8.68 -8.52
N GLU A 58 13.16 -7.56 -8.67
CA GLU A 58 13.66 -6.77 -7.54
C GLU A 58 12.51 -6.28 -6.64
N TYR A 59 11.43 -5.76 -7.23
CA TYR A 59 10.30 -5.27 -6.46
C TYR A 59 9.53 -6.38 -5.74
N VAL A 60 9.34 -7.54 -6.38
CA VAL A 60 8.68 -8.69 -5.75
C VAL A 60 9.56 -9.30 -4.66
N GLU A 61 10.88 -9.37 -4.86
CA GLU A 61 11.83 -9.83 -3.84
C GLU A 61 11.82 -8.91 -2.62
N ASP A 62 11.79 -7.59 -2.83
CA ASP A 62 11.70 -6.63 -1.72
C ASP A 62 10.37 -6.78 -0.95
N LEU A 63 9.26 -6.97 -1.66
CA LEU A 63 7.93 -7.18 -1.06
C LEU A 63 7.85 -8.51 -0.30
N GLU A 64 8.45 -9.58 -0.84
CA GLU A 64 8.52 -10.90 -0.20
C GLU A 64 9.41 -10.86 1.03
N GLY A 65 10.58 -10.23 0.94
CA GLY A 65 11.49 -10.02 2.07
C GLY A 65 10.88 -9.21 3.20
N ALA A 66 9.97 -8.27 2.88
CA ALA A 66 9.20 -7.51 3.85
C ALA A 66 7.92 -8.22 4.33
N GLY A 67 7.61 -9.42 3.82
CA GLY A 67 6.45 -10.21 4.24
C GLY A 67 5.10 -9.71 3.69
N PHE A 68 5.10 -8.89 2.64
CA PHE A 68 3.87 -8.42 1.99
C PHE A 68 3.29 -9.43 1.01
N VAL A 69 4.15 -10.25 0.41
CA VAL A 69 3.75 -11.32 -0.53
C VAL A 69 4.55 -12.59 -0.24
N HIS A 70 4.06 -13.73 -0.70
CA HIS A 70 4.79 -14.99 -0.68
C HIS A 70 4.53 -15.78 -1.96
N GLN A 71 5.48 -16.62 -2.35
CA GLN A 71 5.22 -17.65 -3.34
C GLN A 71 4.23 -18.68 -2.78
N SER A 72 3.12 -18.86 -3.48
CA SER A 72 1.98 -19.72 -3.11
C SER A 72 2.03 -21.13 -3.70
N ASN A 73 3.03 -21.43 -4.54
CA ASN A 73 3.23 -22.73 -5.17
C ASN A 73 4.69 -23.21 -5.03
N ASP A 74 4.93 -24.52 -5.07
CA ASP A 74 6.30 -25.09 -5.06
C ASP A 74 6.88 -25.24 -6.49
N GLY A 75 6.13 -24.80 -7.51
CA GLY A 75 6.35 -25.09 -8.91
C GLY A 75 6.87 -23.91 -9.74
N ARG A 76 6.91 -24.12 -11.05
CA ARG A 76 7.16 -23.05 -12.04
C ARG A 76 6.01 -22.99 -13.06
N PRO A 77 5.58 -21.80 -13.49
CA PRO A 77 6.05 -20.48 -13.01
C PRO A 77 5.68 -20.23 -11.54
N ALA A 78 6.48 -19.42 -10.85
CA ALA A 78 6.20 -19.03 -9.47
C ALA A 78 4.94 -18.16 -9.43
N GLU A 79 4.01 -18.50 -8.55
CA GLU A 79 2.73 -17.81 -8.35
C GLU A 79 2.75 -17.13 -6.98
N TYR A 80 2.41 -15.85 -6.93
CA TYR A 80 2.45 -15.05 -5.71
C TYR A 80 1.05 -14.77 -5.17
N ARG A 81 0.99 -14.64 -3.83
CA ARG A 81 -0.18 -14.15 -3.10
C ARG A 81 0.26 -13.10 -2.10
N ALA A 82 -0.58 -12.09 -1.93
CA ALA A 82 -0.40 -11.07 -0.93
C ALA A 82 -0.86 -11.58 0.44
N HIS A 83 -0.22 -11.09 1.49
CA HIS A 83 -0.67 -11.30 2.87
C HIS A 83 -1.66 -10.20 3.24
N ASP A 84 -2.70 -10.56 4.01
CA ASP A 84 -3.56 -9.55 4.63
C ASP A 84 -2.73 -8.74 5.64
N ILE A 85 -2.41 -7.49 5.29
CA ILE A 85 -1.59 -6.62 6.12
C ILE A 85 -2.48 -5.98 7.19
N GLU A 86 -2.26 -6.35 8.45
CA GLU A 86 -2.62 -5.51 9.60
C GLU A 86 -1.36 -5.23 10.42
N LEU A 87 -0.45 -4.43 9.85
CA LEU A 87 0.76 -4.01 10.54
C LEU A 87 0.49 -2.73 11.32
N GLN A 88 0.58 -2.82 12.65
CA GLN A 88 0.56 -1.66 13.53
C GLN A 88 2.00 -1.28 13.90
N LEU A 89 2.51 -0.20 13.34
CA LEU A 89 3.73 0.45 13.80
C LEU A 89 3.37 1.39 14.96
N VAL A 90 4.15 1.33 16.04
CA VAL A 90 4.13 2.36 17.08
C VAL A 90 5.45 3.13 16.96
N ASP A 91 5.38 4.36 16.47
CA ASP A 91 6.51 5.30 16.45
C ASP A 91 6.22 6.45 17.42
N GLY A 92 6.85 6.40 18.59
CA GLY A 92 6.56 7.31 19.70
C GLY A 92 5.11 7.19 20.16
N GLU A 93 4.32 8.24 19.96
CA GLU A 93 2.87 8.28 20.28
C GLU A 93 1.98 7.95 19.06
N THR A 94 2.56 7.84 17.86
CA THR A 94 1.83 7.64 16.61
C THR A 94 1.69 6.15 16.31
N LYS A 95 0.45 5.68 16.20
CA LYS A 95 0.17 4.35 15.66
C LYS A 95 -0.05 4.46 14.16
N ARG A 96 0.82 3.89 13.35
CA ARG A 96 0.59 3.76 11.90
C ARG A 96 0.04 2.38 11.63
N GLN A 97 -1.10 2.32 10.95
CA GLN A 97 -1.67 1.07 10.48
C GLN A 97 -1.45 0.98 8.98
N ILE A 98 -0.75 -0.07 8.52
CA ILE A 98 -0.70 -0.41 7.10
C ILE A 98 -1.85 -1.35 6.85
N THR A 99 -2.87 -0.89 6.11
CA THR A 99 -3.99 -1.69 5.65
C THR A 99 -3.91 -1.89 4.13
N PRO A 100 -4.56 -2.92 3.56
CA PRO A 100 -4.63 -3.08 2.12
C PRO A 100 -5.17 -1.84 1.39
N GLU A 101 -6.17 -1.17 1.96
CA GLU A 101 -6.74 0.06 1.40
C GLU A 101 -5.72 1.21 1.37
N LEU A 102 -4.88 1.32 2.41
CA LEU A 102 -3.80 2.31 2.41
C LEU A 102 -2.80 2.02 1.31
N VAL A 103 -2.41 0.75 1.12
CA VAL A 103 -1.49 0.40 0.04
C VAL A 103 -2.11 0.67 -1.33
N GLU A 104 -3.39 0.37 -1.50
CA GLU A 104 -4.12 0.69 -2.73
C GLU A 104 -4.19 2.20 -2.98
N ALA A 105 -4.47 3.01 -1.96
CA ALA A 105 -4.44 4.46 -2.07
C ALA A 105 -3.04 4.96 -2.52
N ILE A 106 -1.96 4.38 -1.98
CA ILE A 106 -0.59 4.70 -2.41
C ILE A 106 -0.33 4.27 -3.86
N ALA A 107 -0.83 3.11 -4.28
CA ALA A 107 -0.68 2.63 -5.66
C ALA A 107 -1.33 3.58 -6.67
N ARG A 108 -2.47 4.16 -6.31
CA ARG A 108 -3.25 5.09 -7.16
C ARG A 108 -2.50 6.38 -7.48
N ARG A 109 -1.53 6.78 -6.65
CA ARG A 109 -0.56 7.86 -6.94
C ARG A 109 0.03 7.81 -8.35
N THR A 110 0.22 6.60 -8.91
CA THR A 110 0.75 6.44 -10.26
C THR A 110 -0.16 6.95 -11.38
N ARG A 111 -1.46 7.15 -11.10
CA ARG A 111 -2.51 7.45 -12.09
C ARG A 111 -3.48 8.55 -11.66
N ASP A 112 -3.35 9.06 -10.43
CA ASP A 112 -4.21 10.08 -9.84
C ASP A 112 -3.35 11.21 -9.27
N GLU A 113 -3.40 12.37 -9.93
CA GLU A 113 -2.61 13.57 -9.60
C GLU A 113 -3.07 14.22 -8.29
N ASP A 114 -4.34 14.07 -7.94
CA ASP A 114 -4.90 14.63 -6.71
C ASP A 114 -4.36 13.86 -5.49
N ILE A 115 -4.30 12.52 -5.58
CA ILE A 115 -3.65 11.67 -4.57
C ILE A 115 -2.14 11.97 -4.50
N ASP A 116 -1.46 12.08 -5.65
CA ASP A 116 -0.03 12.41 -5.71
C ASP A 116 0.28 13.74 -5.00
N THR A 117 -0.47 14.78 -5.34
CA THR A 117 -0.34 16.12 -4.76
C THR A 117 -0.64 16.12 -3.26
N PHE A 118 -1.64 15.36 -2.83
CA PHE A 118 -2.01 15.27 -1.42
C PHE A 118 -0.91 14.58 -0.60
N ILE A 119 -0.36 13.47 -1.11
CA ILE A 119 0.77 12.75 -0.48
C ILE A 119 2.00 13.66 -0.40
N ASP A 120 2.31 14.45 -1.44
CA ASP A 120 3.45 15.37 -1.41
C ASP A 120 3.31 16.47 -0.36
N ARG A 121 2.07 16.90 -0.07
CA ARG A 121 1.80 17.95 0.91
C ARG A 121 1.70 17.45 2.34
N HIS A 122 1.04 16.30 2.54
CA HIS A 122 0.64 15.81 3.86
C HIS A 122 1.32 14.50 4.27
N GLY A 123 2.12 13.92 3.36
CA GLY A 123 2.76 12.64 3.56
C GLY A 123 1.77 11.48 3.58
N LEU A 124 2.29 10.29 3.82
CA LEU A 124 1.49 9.07 3.94
C LEU A 124 0.69 9.02 5.25
N ASP A 125 1.14 9.71 6.31
CA ASP A 125 0.39 9.84 7.56
C ASP A 125 -0.91 10.64 7.32
N GLY A 126 -0.83 11.75 6.59
CA GLY A 126 -2.02 12.51 6.18
C GLY A 126 -2.94 11.70 5.26
N LEU A 127 -2.38 10.88 4.35
CA LEU A 127 -3.16 9.99 3.49
C LEU A 127 -3.94 8.94 4.31
N ALA A 128 -3.30 8.34 5.31
CA ALA A 128 -3.96 7.36 6.19
C ALA A 128 -5.16 7.98 6.91
N VAL A 129 -5.01 9.19 7.45
CA VAL A 129 -6.12 9.93 8.06
C VAL A 129 -7.21 10.26 7.02
N ALA A 130 -6.83 10.73 5.84
CA ALA A 130 -7.79 11.01 4.76
C ALA A 130 -8.58 9.76 4.34
N LEU A 131 -7.95 8.58 4.38
CA LEU A 131 -8.59 7.32 4.07
C LEU A 131 -9.66 6.91 5.10
N GLU A 132 -9.42 7.19 6.39
CA GLU A 132 -10.44 7.02 7.43
C GLU A 132 -11.67 7.90 7.15
N TYR A 133 -11.47 9.18 6.85
CA TYR A 133 -12.56 10.06 6.43
C TYR A 133 -13.21 9.64 5.11
N ALA A 134 -12.46 9.09 4.15
CA ALA A 134 -12.99 8.67 2.86
C ALA A 134 -13.96 7.48 3.01
N ARG A 135 -13.68 6.57 3.95
CA ARG A 135 -14.60 5.48 4.30
C ARG A 135 -15.92 6.03 4.88
N GLU A 136 -15.84 6.94 5.84
CA GLU A 136 -17.00 7.61 6.45
C GLU A 136 -17.72 8.57 5.48
N TYR A 137 -17.01 9.08 4.48
CA TYR A 137 -17.60 9.90 3.43
C TYR A 137 -18.36 9.05 2.40
N ALA A 138 -17.82 7.87 2.06
CA ALA A 138 -18.46 6.93 1.15
C ALA A 138 -19.77 6.34 1.73
N ASP A 139 -19.84 6.13 3.05
CA ASP A 139 -21.07 5.69 3.73
C ASP A 139 -22.05 6.83 4.04
N GLY A 140 -21.64 8.08 3.81
CA GLY A 140 -22.44 9.29 4.02
C GLY A 140 -22.57 9.76 5.47
N SER A 141 -21.80 9.19 6.39
CA SER A 141 -21.78 9.60 7.81
C SER A 141 -21.03 10.90 8.04
N VAL A 142 -20.05 11.21 7.20
CA VAL A 142 -19.23 12.43 7.30
C VAL A 142 -19.27 13.21 5.98
N THR A 143 -18.98 14.52 6.06
CA THR A 143 -18.92 15.41 4.89
C THR A 143 -17.52 15.98 4.75
N HIS A 144 -17.13 16.37 3.53
CA HIS A 144 -15.84 17.04 3.30
C HIS A 144 -15.63 18.29 4.17
N GLN A 145 -16.71 18.96 4.61
CA GLN A 145 -16.62 20.12 5.51
C GLN A 145 -16.12 19.74 6.91
N ILE A 146 -16.46 18.54 7.39
CA ILE A 146 -16.00 18.04 8.69
C ILE A 146 -14.50 17.76 8.61
N MET A 147 -14.06 17.00 7.61
CA MET A 147 -12.63 16.74 7.39
C MET A 147 -11.84 18.05 7.22
N ALA A 148 -12.32 18.98 6.39
CA ALA A 148 -11.64 20.26 6.17
C ALA A 148 -11.42 21.03 7.48
N ARG A 149 -12.41 21.04 8.36
CA ARG A 149 -12.32 21.70 9.66
C ARG A 149 -11.36 20.98 10.62
N GLU A 150 -11.42 19.66 10.68
CA GLU A 150 -10.68 18.87 11.66
C GLU A 150 -9.21 18.66 11.27
N GLN A 151 -8.93 18.61 9.97
CA GLN A 151 -7.59 18.44 9.40
C GLN A 151 -6.98 19.76 8.91
N GLU A 152 -7.62 20.89 9.21
CA GLU A 152 -7.18 22.24 8.83
C GLU A 152 -6.93 22.41 7.31
N LEU A 153 -7.69 21.70 6.48
CA LEU A 153 -7.62 21.75 5.02
C LEU A 153 -8.60 22.77 4.43
N SER A 154 -8.36 23.16 3.18
CA SER A 154 -9.39 23.89 2.44
C SER A 154 -10.59 22.95 2.12
N PRO A 155 -11.84 23.45 2.08
CA PRO A 155 -12.99 22.63 1.70
C PRO A 155 -12.86 21.98 0.33
N LEU A 156 -12.17 22.66 -0.60
CA LEU A 156 -11.90 22.13 -1.93
C LEU A 156 -10.93 20.95 -1.87
N GLU A 157 -9.80 21.12 -1.17
CA GLU A 157 -8.79 20.06 -1.02
C GLU A 157 -9.36 18.83 -0.33
N ALA A 158 -10.14 19.01 0.75
CA ALA A 158 -10.83 17.91 1.42
C ALA A 158 -11.83 17.21 0.48
N GLY A 159 -12.62 17.97 -0.30
CA GLY A 159 -13.55 17.38 -1.25
C GLY A 159 -12.85 16.56 -2.34
N VAL A 160 -11.79 17.12 -2.92
CA VAL A 160 -11.00 16.48 -3.98
C VAL A 160 -10.37 15.17 -3.51
N ILE A 161 -9.67 15.17 -2.37
CA ILE A 161 -9.02 13.94 -1.89
C ILE A 161 -10.04 12.86 -1.51
N LEU A 162 -11.18 13.25 -0.92
CA LEU A 162 -12.23 12.29 -0.56
C LEU A 162 -12.88 11.66 -1.80
N ASP A 163 -13.12 12.45 -2.86
CA ASP A 163 -13.62 11.91 -4.13
C ASP A 163 -12.57 11.02 -4.82
N ALA A 164 -11.28 11.37 -4.76
CA ALA A 164 -10.19 10.59 -5.35
C ALA A 164 -9.97 9.25 -4.61
N LEU A 165 -10.17 9.22 -3.29
CA LEU A 165 -10.05 8.01 -2.46
C LEU A 165 -11.30 7.13 -2.48
N ARG A 166 -12.47 7.65 -2.87
CA ARG A 166 -13.73 6.87 -2.89
C ARG A 166 -13.58 5.52 -3.59
N PRO A 167 -12.95 5.39 -4.78
CA PRO A 167 -12.93 4.12 -5.47
C PRO A 167 -12.02 3.07 -4.84
N VAL A 168 -11.30 3.37 -3.75
CA VAL A 168 -10.61 2.35 -2.92
C VAL A 168 -11.62 1.47 -2.17
N PHE A 169 -12.84 1.97 -1.95
CA PHE A 169 -13.91 1.26 -1.26
C PHE A 169 -15.01 0.75 -2.20
N GLU A 170 -14.86 0.97 -3.50
CA GLU A 170 -15.81 0.55 -4.53
C GLU A 170 -15.20 -0.62 -5.31
N ASP A 171 -15.91 -1.75 -5.37
CA ASP A 171 -15.54 -2.95 -6.14
C ASP A 171 -15.75 -2.79 -7.66
#